data_AF-A0A5E6Y304-F1
#
_entry.id   AF-A0A5E6Y304-F1
#
_cell.length_a   1.000
_cell.length_b   1.000
_cell.length_c   1.000
_cell.angle_alpha   90.00
_cell.angle_beta   90.00
_cell.angle_gamma   90.00
#
_symmetry.space_group_name_H-M   'P 1'
#
loop_
_entity.id
_entity.type
_entity.pdbx_description
1 polymer ?
#
loop_
_entity_poly.entity_id
_entity_poly.type
_entity_poly.pdbx_seq_one_letter_code
_entity_poly.pdbx_strand_id
1 'polypeptide(L)'
;MESSPTKQKVYAWIERVLQKVTDVIICVSQYELDKAARFGIERKRMTLIYNGIHRKEDAQKAIGNEPIHLLFVGRLDYQKGFDVLLKAYAKVQRSDMKLTVVGSAVNEEAVECPPMDGVEYLPWVTPSEVQALYQQSDALIVPSRWEGFAMVPLEGMAMGLPVIASNCTSLPELVTNEVSGYVFPSGDHQALADVLTIIQKPRLLDLGNQGRSIVRERFSAALMIRQTYDLYRAPTF
;
A
#
# COMPACT_ATOMS: atom_id res chain seq x y z
N MET A 1 7.77 -12.23 2.41
CA MET A 1 8.97 -12.25 3.25
C MET A 1 10.11 -12.80 2.43
N GLU A 2 11.19 -12.03 2.36
CA GLU A 2 12.51 -12.61 2.17
C GLU A 2 12.79 -13.49 3.40
N SER A 3 12.49 -14.77 3.27
CA SER A 3 12.88 -15.79 4.23
C SER A 3 13.78 -16.79 3.52
N SER A 4 14.65 -17.46 4.26
CA SER A 4 15.57 -18.43 3.65
C SER A 4 14.78 -19.50 2.87
N PRO A 5 15.31 -20.02 1.75
CA PRO A 5 14.63 -21.03 0.95
C PRO A 5 14.15 -22.24 1.77
N THR A 6 14.92 -22.60 2.81
CA THR A 6 14.56 -23.66 3.76
C THR A 6 13.31 -23.32 4.57
N LYS A 7 13.22 -22.10 5.12
CA LYS A 7 12.03 -21.65 5.86
C LYS A 7 10.79 -21.65 4.95
N GLN A 8 10.93 -21.15 3.72
CA GLN A 8 9.82 -21.15 2.75
C GLN A 8 9.30 -22.57 2.47
N LYS A 9 10.20 -23.54 2.29
CA LYS A 9 9.81 -24.95 2.10
C LYS A 9 9.09 -25.53 3.32
N VAL A 10 9.54 -25.21 4.53
CA VAL A 10 8.89 -25.66 5.77
C VAL A 10 7.49 -25.07 5.90
N TYR A 11 7.34 -23.76 5.72
CA TYR A 11 6.01 -23.12 5.77
C TYR A 11 5.07 -23.67 4.69
N ALA A 12 5.54 -23.82 3.45
CA ALA A 12 4.76 -24.42 2.39
C ALA A 12 4.31 -25.85 2.72
N TRP A 13 5.17 -26.66 3.35
CA TRP A 13 4.79 -27.99 3.81
C TRP A 13 3.70 -27.92 4.89
N ILE A 14 3.84 -27.04 5.89
CA ILE A 14 2.84 -26.84 6.94
C ILE A 14 1.49 -26.43 6.32
N GLU A 15 1.48 -25.41 5.46
CA GLU A 15 0.26 -24.94 4.79
C GLU A 15 -0.39 -26.04 3.94
N ARG A 16 0.41 -26.90 3.29
CA ARG A 16 -0.10 -28.05 2.53
C ARG A 16 -0.70 -29.15 3.40
N VAL A 17 -0.28 -29.29 4.65
CA VAL A 17 -0.93 -30.20 5.61
C VAL A 17 -2.22 -29.55 6.11
N LEU A 18 -2.18 -28.27 6.48
CA LEU A 18 -3.32 -27.55 7.02
C LEU A 18 -4.47 -27.42 6.02
N GLN A 19 -4.20 -27.24 4.71
CA GLN A 19 -5.28 -27.15 3.71
C GLN A 19 -6.20 -28.38 3.68
N LYS A 20 -5.76 -29.55 4.18
CA LYS A 20 -6.59 -30.77 4.23
C LYS A 20 -7.72 -30.70 5.26
N VAL A 21 -7.54 -29.88 6.30
CA VAL A 21 -8.52 -29.66 7.38
C VAL A 21 -9.16 -28.27 7.30
N THR A 22 -8.90 -27.55 6.21
CA THR A 22 -9.49 -26.23 5.92
C THR A 22 -10.47 -26.39 4.76
N ASP A 23 -11.73 -26.02 4.99
CA ASP A 23 -12.77 -26.08 3.96
C ASP A 23 -12.44 -25.12 2.81
N VAL A 24 -12.08 -23.86 3.15
CA VAL A 24 -11.69 -22.82 2.19
C VAL A 24 -10.64 -21.89 2.78
N ILE A 25 -9.70 -21.49 1.92
CA ILE A 25 -8.67 -20.48 2.19
C ILE A 25 -9.05 -19.20 1.44
N ILE A 26 -9.20 -18.10 2.17
CA ILE A 26 -9.41 -16.77 1.57
C ILE A 26 -8.04 -16.16 1.29
N CYS A 27 -7.78 -15.81 0.03
CA CYS A 27 -6.63 -15.01 -0.37
C CYS A 27 -7.06 -13.56 -0.56
N VAL A 28 -6.33 -12.61 0.02
CA VAL A 28 -6.73 -11.18 -0.01
C VAL A 28 -6.16 -10.41 -1.19
N SER A 29 -5.41 -11.10 -2.07
CA SER A 29 -4.91 -10.56 -3.33
C SER A 29 -4.69 -11.66 -4.37
N GLN A 30 -4.69 -11.30 -5.65
CA GLN A 30 -4.34 -12.21 -6.74
C GLN A 30 -2.90 -12.70 -6.58
N TYR A 31 -1.99 -11.84 -6.15
CA TYR A 31 -0.60 -12.19 -5.84
C TYR A 31 -0.52 -13.30 -4.78
N GLU A 32 -1.25 -13.20 -3.68
CA GLU A 32 -1.27 -14.24 -2.64
C GLU A 32 -1.87 -15.54 -3.16
N LEU A 33 -2.98 -15.45 -3.91
CA LEU A 33 -3.62 -16.60 -4.52
C LEU A 33 -2.64 -17.35 -5.44
N ASP A 34 -1.96 -16.63 -6.35
CA ASP A 34 -0.96 -17.18 -7.26
C ASP A 34 0.25 -17.75 -6.54
N LYS A 35 0.71 -17.05 -5.50
CA LYS A 35 1.83 -17.51 -4.68
C LYS A 35 1.47 -18.81 -3.95
N ALA A 36 0.32 -18.88 -3.28
CA ALA A 36 -0.14 -20.06 -2.57
C ALA A 36 -0.28 -21.27 -3.52
N ALA A 37 -0.80 -21.06 -4.73
CA ALA A 37 -0.85 -22.12 -5.74
C ALA A 37 0.55 -22.65 -6.13
N ARG A 38 1.54 -21.75 -6.30
CA ARG A 38 2.93 -22.15 -6.57
C ARG A 38 3.55 -22.97 -5.43
N PHE A 39 3.10 -22.74 -4.19
CA PHE A 39 3.53 -23.52 -3.02
C PHE A 39 2.72 -24.82 -2.80
N GLY A 40 1.78 -25.14 -3.68
CA GLY A 40 1.07 -26.42 -3.68
C GLY A 40 -0.26 -26.41 -2.93
N ILE A 41 -0.83 -25.24 -2.67
CA ILE A 41 -2.23 -25.12 -2.22
C ILE A 41 -3.16 -25.30 -3.43
N GLU A 42 -4.17 -26.15 -3.28
CA GLU A 42 -5.08 -26.48 -4.37
C GLU A 42 -5.96 -25.28 -4.73
N ARG A 43 -6.02 -24.91 -6.02
CA ARG A 43 -6.86 -23.78 -6.50
C ARG A 43 -8.32 -23.88 -6.07
N LYS A 44 -8.90 -25.08 -6.09
CA LYS A 44 -10.28 -25.34 -5.67
C LYS A 44 -10.56 -25.07 -4.18
N ARG A 45 -9.51 -25.02 -3.35
CA ARG A 45 -9.59 -24.70 -1.92
C ARG A 45 -9.38 -23.22 -1.64
N MET A 46 -9.12 -22.41 -2.66
CA MET A 46 -8.84 -20.99 -2.51
C MET A 46 -9.94 -20.15 -3.14
N THR A 47 -10.25 -19.03 -2.49
CA THR A 47 -11.13 -18.00 -3.03
C THR A 47 -10.47 -16.63 -2.90
N LEU A 48 -10.63 -15.78 -3.89
CA LEU A 48 -10.13 -14.41 -3.88
C LEU A 48 -11.19 -13.50 -3.27
N ILE A 49 -10.90 -12.91 -2.10
CA ILE A 49 -11.72 -11.86 -1.51
C ILE A 49 -10.79 -10.76 -1.04
N TYR A 50 -10.77 -9.66 -1.78
CA TYR A 50 -9.95 -8.49 -1.44
C TYR A 50 -10.37 -7.89 -0.11
N ASN A 51 -9.40 -7.34 0.64
CA ASN A 51 -9.74 -6.51 1.80
C ASN A 51 -10.51 -5.27 1.34
N GLY A 52 -11.52 -4.91 2.11
CA GLY A 52 -12.37 -3.77 1.86
C GLY A 52 -12.29 -2.72 2.95
N ILE A 53 -12.51 -1.46 2.57
CA ILE A 53 -12.58 -0.33 3.50
C ILE A 53 -14.00 0.27 3.54
N HIS A 54 -14.43 0.72 4.71
CA HIS A 54 -15.68 1.46 4.84
C HIS A 54 -15.62 2.75 4.03
N ARG A 55 -16.77 3.14 3.46
CA ARG A 55 -16.88 4.40 2.74
C ARG A 55 -16.45 5.55 3.65
N LYS A 56 -15.48 6.32 3.19
CA LYS A 56 -15.11 7.60 3.79
C LYS A 56 -15.92 8.72 3.12
N GLU A 57 -16.20 9.77 3.88
CA GLU A 57 -16.86 10.95 3.36
C GLU A 57 -15.98 11.64 2.30
N ASP A 58 -16.64 12.19 1.29
CA ASP A 58 -15.96 12.93 0.24
C ASP A 58 -15.48 14.28 0.79
N ALA A 59 -14.20 14.33 1.15
CA ALA A 59 -13.53 15.61 1.34
C ALA A 59 -13.18 16.20 -0.04
N GLN A 60 -13.67 17.40 -0.33
CA GLN A 60 -13.15 18.22 -1.41
C GLN A 60 -11.79 18.75 -0.99
N LYS A 61 -10.74 18.38 -1.72
CA LYS A 61 -9.43 19.01 -1.56
C LYS A 61 -9.44 20.35 -2.27
N ALA A 62 -9.22 21.42 -1.53
CA ALA A 62 -8.94 22.71 -2.12
C ALA A 62 -7.58 22.64 -2.83
N ILE A 63 -7.51 23.07 -4.09
CA ILE A 63 -6.23 23.24 -4.79
C ILE A 63 -5.63 24.53 -4.26
N GLY A 64 -4.85 24.43 -3.18
CA GLY A 64 -3.98 25.51 -2.74
C GLY A 64 -2.76 25.65 -3.66
N ASN A 65 -2.11 26.82 -3.64
CA ASN A 65 -0.77 26.95 -4.20
C ASN A 65 0.23 26.03 -3.44
N GLU A 66 1.43 25.91 -4.00
CA GLU A 66 2.59 25.20 -3.42
C GLU A 66 2.75 25.42 -1.90
N PRO A 67 3.35 24.45 -1.18
CA PRO A 67 4.09 23.29 -1.68
C PRO A 67 3.23 22.03 -1.88
N ILE A 68 3.75 21.05 -2.62
CA ILE A 68 3.24 19.66 -2.71
C ILE A 68 3.56 18.94 -1.40
N HIS A 69 2.53 18.45 -0.72
CA HIS A 69 2.65 17.69 0.52
C HIS A 69 2.65 16.19 0.25
N LEU A 70 3.76 15.53 0.52
CA LEU A 70 3.92 14.10 0.42
C LEU A 70 3.80 13.46 1.80
N LEU A 71 3.23 12.26 1.84
CA LEU A 71 3.07 11.51 3.07
C LEU A 71 3.67 10.12 2.92
N PHE A 72 4.35 9.67 3.98
CA PHE A 72 4.68 8.27 4.21
C PHE A 72 4.11 7.87 5.58
N VAL A 73 3.44 6.71 5.64
CA VAL A 73 2.92 6.14 6.89
C VAL A 73 3.35 4.69 6.99
N GLY A 74 4.16 4.36 7.99
CA GLY A 74 4.62 3.00 8.17
C GLY A 74 5.84 2.86 9.06
N ARG A 75 6.27 1.61 9.24
CA ARG A 75 7.51 1.30 9.97
C ARG A 75 8.70 1.86 9.22
N LEU A 76 9.69 2.34 9.96
CA LEU A 76 10.91 2.94 9.40
C LEU A 76 11.98 1.85 9.22
N ASP A 77 11.71 0.90 8.32
CA ASP A 77 12.56 -0.28 8.10
C ASP A 77 12.75 -0.63 6.61
N TYR A 78 13.59 -1.64 6.38
CA TYR A 78 13.89 -2.16 5.05
C TYR A 78 12.65 -2.71 4.32
N GLN A 79 11.76 -3.42 5.02
CA GLN A 79 10.55 -3.96 4.41
C GLN A 79 9.67 -2.85 3.81
N LYS A 80 9.47 -1.76 4.56
CA LYS A 80 8.64 -0.63 4.13
C LYS A 80 9.35 0.30 3.15
N GLY A 81 10.59 0.01 2.80
CA GLY A 81 11.33 0.76 1.79
C GLY A 81 11.67 2.18 2.21
N PHE A 82 11.76 2.43 3.52
CA PHE A 82 12.01 3.79 4.01
C PHE A 82 13.37 4.33 3.52
N ASP A 83 14.38 3.47 3.39
CA ASP A 83 15.66 3.82 2.77
C ASP A 83 15.53 4.21 1.28
N VAL A 84 14.60 3.59 0.55
CA VAL A 84 14.32 3.91 -0.87
C VAL A 84 13.70 5.31 -0.97
N LEU A 85 12.76 5.63 -0.08
CA LEU A 85 12.15 6.96 0.00
C LEU A 85 13.19 8.04 0.29
N LEU A 86 14.01 7.87 1.33
CA LEU A 86 15.02 8.87 1.70
C LEU A 86 16.03 9.09 0.57
N LYS A 87 16.53 8.01 -0.05
CA LYS A 87 17.45 8.11 -1.20
C LYS A 87 16.83 8.78 -2.42
N ALA A 88 15.54 8.56 -2.67
CA ALA A 88 14.83 9.21 -3.76
C ALA A 88 14.65 10.70 -3.47
N TYR A 89 14.12 11.03 -2.29
CA TYR A 89 13.84 12.41 -1.88
C TYR A 89 15.11 13.27 -1.84
N ALA A 90 16.23 12.72 -1.35
CA ALA A 90 17.52 13.42 -1.33
C ALA A 90 18.07 13.82 -2.72
N LYS A 91 17.62 13.15 -3.79
CA LYS A 91 18.05 13.44 -5.16
C LYS A 91 17.18 14.48 -5.87
N VAL A 92 15.96 14.73 -5.37
CA VAL A 92 15.01 15.61 -6.03
C VAL A 92 15.40 17.07 -5.77
N GLN A 93 15.63 17.83 -6.85
CA GLN A 93 15.99 19.25 -6.78
C GLN A 93 14.72 20.12 -6.89
N ARG A 94 13.80 19.98 -5.93
CA ARG A 94 12.55 20.75 -5.86
C ARG A 94 12.38 21.38 -4.49
N SER A 95 12.17 22.69 -4.46
CA SER A 95 11.89 23.47 -3.24
C SER A 95 10.41 23.56 -2.89
N ASP A 96 9.54 23.16 -3.81
CA ASP A 96 8.08 23.23 -3.68
C ASP A 96 7.48 21.93 -3.15
N MET A 97 8.26 21.13 -2.40
CA MET A 97 7.83 19.84 -1.87
C MET A 97 8.13 19.74 -0.38
N LYS A 98 7.21 19.12 0.36
CA LYS A 98 7.39 18.76 1.77
C LYS A 98 7.01 17.30 1.96
N LEU A 99 7.78 16.58 2.76
CA LEU A 99 7.53 15.18 3.10
C LEU A 99 7.25 15.05 4.59
N THR A 100 6.06 14.56 4.94
CA THR A 100 5.74 14.14 6.30
C THR A 100 5.91 12.62 6.39
N VAL A 101 6.72 12.16 7.33
CA VAL A 101 6.99 10.75 7.61
C VAL A 101 6.38 10.41 8.96
N VAL A 102 5.47 9.43 8.99
CA VAL A 102 4.78 9.01 10.21
C VAL A 102 5.16 7.57 10.54
N GLY A 103 5.74 7.37 11.72
CA GLY A 103 6.01 6.04 12.27
C GLY A 103 7.30 5.97 13.08
N SER A 104 7.71 4.76 13.40
CA SER A 104 8.98 4.50 14.08
C SER A 104 9.65 3.23 13.55
N ALA A 105 10.94 3.10 13.82
CA ALA A 105 11.59 1.80 13.76
C ALA A 105 10.99 0.88 14.85
N VAL A 106 10.87 -0.42 14.54
CA VAL A 106 10.28 -1.42 15.44
C VAL A 106 11.21 -2.62 15.66
N ASN A 107 12.23 -2.77 14.82
CA ASN A 107 13.18 -3.88 14.79
C ASN A 107 14.62 -3.34 14.71
N GLU A 108 15.61 -4.24 14.85
CA GLU A 108 17.06 -3.93 14.71
C GLU A 108 17.47 -3.44 13.31
N GLU A 109 16.61 -3.64 12.29
CA GLU A 109 16.78 -3.12 10.92
C GLU A 109 16.25 -1.70 10.75
N ALA A 110 16.44 -0.86 11.77
CA ALA A 110 16.03 0.53 11.76
C ALA A 110 16.78 1.29 10.66
N VAL A 111 16.05 2.05 9.85
CA VAL A 111 16.64 3.02 8.93
C VAL A 111 16.68 4.36 9.65
N GLU A 112 17.86 4.99 9.68
CA GLU A 112 18.06 6.27 10.34
C GLU A 112 17.19 7.37 9.71
N CYS A 113 16.79 8.35 10.54
CA CYS A 113 16.04 9.53 10.12
C CYS A 113 16.97 10.74 10.13
N PRO A 114 17.79 10.96 9.08
CA PRO A 114 18.66 12.11 9.03
C PRO A 114 17.83 13.40 8.94
N PRO A 115 18.29 14.52 9.54
CA PRO A 115 17.68 15.81 9.27
C PRO A 115 17.82 16.12 7.78
N MET A 116 16.71 16.44 7.13
CA MET A 116 16.61 16.73 5.71
C MET A 116 15.69 17.92 5.49
N ASP A 117 16.06 18.80 4.57
CA ASP A 117 15.23 19.98 4.26
C ASP A 117 13.87 19.56 3.69
N GLY A 118 12.81 20.23 4.13
CA GLY A 118 11.43 19.89 3.76
C GLY A 118 10.92 18.54 4.30
N VAL A 119 11.63 17.84 5.19
CA VAL A 119 11.17 16.58 5.79
C VAL A 119 10.78 16.77 7.26
N GLU A 120 9.58 16.33 7.62
CA GLU A 120 9.07 16.30 8.99
C GLU A 120 8.86 14.85 9.44
N TYR A 121 9.46 14.46 10.56
CA TYR A 121 9.29 13.14 11.16
C TYR A 121 8.34 13.21 12.34
N LEU A 122 7.25 12.45 12.28
CA LEU A 122 6.25 12.30 13.34
C LEU A 122 6.32 10.87 13.90
N PRO A 123 6.09 10.69 15.21
CA PRO A 123 5.98 9.36 15.81
C PRO A 123 4.71 8.65 15.32
N TRP A 124 4.40 7.49 15.88
CA TRP A 124 3.08 6.89 15.70
C TRP A 124 1.98 7.83 16.21
N VAL A 125 0.96 8.01 15.38
CA VAL A 125 -0.22 8.83 15.67
C VAL A 125 -1.48 7.99 15.62
N THR A 126 -2.57 8.52 16.15
CA THR A 126 -3.88 7.86 16.18
C THR A 126 -4.47 7.71 14.77
N PRO A 127 -5.41 6.78 14.54
CA PRO A 127 -6.09 6.65 13.25
C PRO A 127 -6.77 7.93 12.76
N SER A 128 -7.32 8.74 13.68
CA SER A 128 -7.91 10.05 13.35
C SER A 128 -6.87 11.06 12.86
N GLU A 129 -5.68 11.06 13.47
CA GLU A 129 -4.57 11.94 13.05
C GLU A 129 -4.01 11.50 11.70
N VAL A 130 -3.85 10.20 11.44
CA VAL A 130 -3.49 9.69 10.10
C VAL A 130 -4.53 10.13 9.06
N GLN A 131 -5.82 10.05 9.38
CA GLN A 131 -6.89 10.52 8.51
C GLN A 131 -6.80 12.03 8.24
N ALA A 132 -6.45 12.85 9.23
CA ALA A 132 -6.21 14.28 9.03
C ALA A 132 -4.99 14.54 8.13
N LEU A 133 -3.91 13.78 8.30
CA LEU A 133 -2.73 13.85 7.44
C LEU A 133 -3.06 13.46 5.99
N TYR A 134 -3.90 12.43 5.78
CA TYR A 134 -4.37 12.08 4.44
C TYR A 134 -5.12 13.23 3.74
N GLN A 135 -5.89 14.00 4.51
CA GLN A 135 -6.63 15.16 3.98
C GLN A 135 -5.69 16.32 3.62
N GLN A 136 -4.62 16.51 4.39
CA GLN A 136 -3.65 17.59 4.21
C GLN A 136 -2.57 17.28 3.16
N SER A 137 -2.43 16.02 2.76
CA SER A 137 -1.40 15.59 1.81
C SER A 137 -1.89 15.58 0.37
N ASP A 138 -1.00 15.76 -0.59
CA ASP A 138 -1.27 15.71 -2.04
C ASP A 138 -0.99 14.32 -2.63
N ALA A 139 -0.06 13.56 -2.07
CA ALA A 139 0.21 12.17 -2.47
C ALA A 139 0.72 11.31 -1.31
N LEU A 140 0.44 10.00 -1.37
CA LEU A 140 0.95 9.00 -0.43
C LEU A 140 2.02 8.15 -1.10
N ILE A 141 3.19 7.98 -0.47
CA ILE A 141 4.29 7.17 -0.99
C ILE A 141 4.35 5.84 -0.25
N VAL A 142 4.35 4.74 -1.00
CA VAL A 142 4.41 3.36 -0.49
C VAL A 142 5.54 2.61 -1.20
N PRO A 143 6.80 2.78 -0.76
CA PRO A 143 7.98 2.25 -1.44
C PRO A 143 8.36 0.84 -0.99
N SER A 144 7.41 0.11 -0.38
CA SER A 144 7.63 -1.19 0.25
C SER A 144 8.28 -2.19 -0.70
N ARG A 145 9.09 -3.10 -0.15
CA ARG A 145 9.65 -4.22 -0.91
C ARG A 145 8.71 -5.41 -0.95
N TRP A 146 7.89 -5.56 0.10
CA TRP A 146 6.80 -6.53 0.12
C TRP A 146 5.70 -6.12 1.10
N GLU A 147 4.46 -6.42 0.71
CA GLU A 147 3.26 -6.28 1.51
C GLU A 147 2.42 -7.56 1.42
N GLY A 148 1.57 -7.82 2.42
CA GLY A 148 0.47 -8.79 2.29
C GLY A 148 -0.60 -8.19 1.38
N PHE A 149 -1.64 -7.62 2.00
CA PHE A 149 -2.50 -6.61 1.36
C PHE A 149 -2.34 -5.28 2.08
N ALA A 150 -1.84 -4.27 1.37
CA ALA A 150 -1.46 -3.01 1.98
C ALA A 150 -2.70 -2.15 2.28
N MET A 151 -3.07 -2.05 3.56
CA MET A 151 -4.23 -1.23 3.98
C MET A 151 -3.97 0.27 3.89
N VAL A 152 -2.73 0.73 4.16
CA VAL A 152 -2.33 2.15 4.08
C VAL A 152 -2.65 2.79 2.71
N PRO A 153 -2.21 2.22 1.56
CA PRO A 153 -2.59 2.78 0.27
C PRO A 153 -4.10 2.69 0.00
N LEU A 154 -4.79 1.65 0.48
CA LEU A 154 -6.24 1.54 0.34
C LEU A 154 -6.96 2.67 1.08
N GLU A 155 -6.54 2.98 2.31
CA GLU A 155 -7.04 4.11 3.10
C GLU A 155 -6.76 5.45 2.43
N GLY A 156 -5.53 5.67 1.94
CA GLY A 156 -5.15 6.87 1.22
C GLY A 156 -6.01 7.10 -0.03
N MET A 157 -6.16 6.06 -0.86
CA MET A 157 -7.00 6.12 -2.06
C MET A 157 -8.48 6.35 -1.73
N ALA A 158 -9.00 5.76 -0.65
CA ALA A 158 -10.36 6.02 -0.17
C ALA A 158 -10.58 7.49 0.17
N MET A 159 -9.53 8.18 0.62
CA MET A 159 -9.53 9.62 0.91
C MET A 159 -9.23 10.48 -0.33
N GLY A 160 -9.06 9.86 -1.50
CA GLY A 160 -8.72 10.53 -2.76
C GLY A 160 -7.28 11.03 -2.82
N LEU A 161 -6.34 10.35 -2.16
CA LEU A 161 -4.92 10.53 -2.43
C LEU A 161 -4.51 9.65 -3.61
N PRO A 162 -3.80 10.17 -4.60
CA PRO A 162 -3.00 9.33 -5.47
C PRO A 162 -1.89 8.65 -4.66
N VAL A 163 -1.57 7.42 -5.03
CA VAL A 163 -0.51 6.63 -4.39
C VAL A 163 0.67 6.46 -5.33
N ILE A 164 1.87 6.77 -4.86
CA ILE A 164 3.14 6.45 -5.53
C ILE A 164 3.65 5.16 -4.90
N ALA A 165 3.41 4.03 -5.55
CA ALA A 165 3.67 2.70 -5.02
C ALA A 165 4.81 1.98 -5.75
N SER A 166 5.56 1.16 -5.03
CA SER A 166 6.45 0.21 -5.66
C SER A 166 5.66 -0.90 -6.38
N ASN A 167 6.26 -1.48 -7.41
CA ASN A 167 5.76 -2.64 -8.13
C ASN A 167 6.07 -3.92 -7.33
N CYS A 168 5.45 -4.07 -6.17
CA CYS A 168 5.65 -5.21 -5.29
C CYS A 168 4.33 -5.85 -4.83
N THR A 169 4.35 -7.17 -4.70
CA THR A 169 3.24 -8.00 -4.20
C THR A 169 1.86 -7.57 -4.75
N SER A 170 0.95 -7.11 -3.90
CA SER A 170 -0.42 -6.74 -4.23
C SER A 170 -0.60 -5.25 -4.58
N LEU A 171 0.45 -4.42 -4.45
CA LEU A 171 0.34 -2.98 -4.73
C LEU A 171 -0.10 -2.66 -6.17
N PRO A 172 0.37 -3.36 -7.23
CA PRO A 172 -0.11 -3.13 -8.60
C PRO A 172 -1.56 -3.54 -8.84
N GLU A 173 -2.16 -4.35 -7.97
CA GLU A 173 -3.58 -4.71 -8.07
C GLU A 173 -4.48 -3.58 -7.56
N LEU A 174 -3.94 -2.77 -6.65
CA LEU A 174 -4.60 -1.63 -6.01
C LEU A 174 -4.33 -0.32 -6.77
N VAL A 175 -3.07 -0.06 -7.13
CA VAL A 175 -2.63 1.19 -7.78
C VAL A 175 -2.38 0.93 -9.26
N THR A 176 -3.13 1.62 -10.11
CA THR A 176 -2.94 1.58 -11.57
C THR A 176 -2.11 2.79 -12.01
N ASN A 177 -0.95 2.52 -12.64
CA ASN A 177 -0.01 3.56 -13.07
C ASN A 177 -0.69 4.60 -13.97
N GLU A 178 -0.48 5.88 -13.69
CA GLU A 178 -1.05 7.04 -14.39
C GLU A 178 -2.59 7.09 -14.44
N VAL A 179 -3.26 6.25 -13.66
CA VAL A 179 -4.73 6.26 -13.50
C VAL A 179 -5.10 6.63 -12.08
N SER A 180 -4.54 5.94 -11.08
CA SER A 180 -4.85 6.18 -9.66
C SER A 180 -3.64 6.62 -8.84
N GLY A 181 -2.51 6.84 -9.50
CA GLY A 181 -1.22 7.04 -8.87
C GLY A 181 -0.08 6.73 -9.83
N TYR A 182 1.10 6.45 -9.29
CA TYR A 182 2.28 6.06 -10.05
C TYR A 182 2.83 4.75 -9.50
N VAL A 183 3.34 3.89 -10.40
CA VAL A 183 3.96 2.62 -10.03
C VAL A 183 5.41 2.60 -10.53
N PHE A 184 6.36 2.32 -9.63
CA PHE A 184 7.79 2.28 -9.95
C PHE A 184 8.42 0.94 -9.57
N PRO A 185 9.54 0.49 -10.17
CA PRO A 185 10.17 -0.78 -9.82
C PRO A 185 10.55 -0.87 -8.32
N SER A 186 10.29 -2.03 -7.71
CA SER A 186 10.58 -2.24 -6.28
C SER A 186 12.07 -2.09 -5.97
N GLY A 187 12.39 -1.30 -4.93
CA GLY A 187 13.77 -1.01 -4.53
C GLY A 187 14.48 0.06 -5.37
N ASP A 188 13.86 0.55 -6.46
CA ASP A 188 14.46 1.54 -7.36
C ASP A 188 14.17 2.96 -6.90
N HIS A 189 15.08 3.51 -6.10
CA HIS A 189 14.98 4.90 -5.64
C HIS A 189 15.21 5.94 -6.75
N GLN A 190 15.82 5.56 -7.88
CA GLN A 190 15.98 6.48 -9.00
C GLN A 190 14.65 6.64 -9.73
N ALA A 191 13.96 5.54 -10.02
CA ALA A 191 12.63 5.59 -10.61
C ALA A 191 11.62 6.34 -9.72
N LEU A 192 11.71 6.18 -8.39
CA LEU A 192 10.92 7.00 -7.47
C LEU A 192 11.27 8.49 -7.58
N ALA A 193 12.56 8.85 -7.62
CA ALA A 193 12.98 10.25 -7.78
C ALA A 193 12.49 10.85 -9.12
N ASP A 194 12.48 10.07 -10.19
CA ASP A 194 12.00 10.49 -11.51
C ASP A 194 10.51 10.82 -11.45
N VAL A 195 9.69 10.00 -10.78
CA VAL A 195 8.28 10.29 -10.51
C VAL A 195 8.14 11.59 -9.71
N LEU A 196 8.86 11.74 -8.60
CA LEU A 196 8.80 12.93 -7.74
C LEU A 196 9.20 14.22 -8.47
N THR A 197 10.07 14.11 -9.47
CA THR A 197 10.49 15.24 -10.31
C THR A 197 9.35 15.73 -11.22
N ILE A 198 8.49 14.83 -11.72
CA ILE A 198 7.46 15.18 -12.71
C ILE A 198 6.06 15.44 -12.13
N ILE A 199 5.78 15.07 -10.87
CA ILE A 199 4.44 15.24 -10.29
C ILE A 199 4.03 16.71 -10.15
N GLN A 200 2.75 16.99 -10.37
CA GLN A 200 2.15 18.31 -10.26
C GLN A 200 0.77 18.21 -9.59
N LYS A 201 0.39 19.21 -8.77
CA LYS A 201 -0.86 19.18 -7.98
C LYS A 201 -2.14 18.90 -8.80
N PRO A 202 -2.38 19.54 -9.96
CA PRO A 202 -3.60 19.28 -10.72
C PRO A 202 -3.72 17.81 -11.13
N ARG A 203 -2.61 17.22 -11.60
CA ARG A 203 -2.56 15.81 -12.00
C ARG A 203 -2.75 14.88 -10.79
N LEU A 204 -2.17 15.21 -9.64
CA LEU A 204 -2.34 14.42 -8.42
C LEU A 204 -3.82 14.38 -7.96
N LEU A 205 -4.54 15.50 -8.06
CA LEU A 205 -5.97 15.54 -7.73
C LEU A 205 -6.79 14.61 -8.64
N ASP A 206 -6.55 14.67 -9.95
CA ASP A 206 -7.25 13.80 -10.91
C ASP A 206 -7.01 12.32 -10.62
N LEU A 207 -5.74 11.94 -10.41
CA LEU A 207 -5.35 10.57 -10.05
C LEU A 207 -6.00 10.13 -8.73
N GLY A 208 -6.06 11.02 -7.74
CA GLY A 208 -6.71 10.74 -6.46
C GLY A 208 -8.21 10.47 -6.59
N ASN A 209 -8.91 11.25 -7.43
CA ASN A 209 -10.34 11.04 -7.71
C ASN A 209 -10.60 9.68 -8.37
N GLN A 210 -9.76 9.30 -9.36
CA GLN A 210 -9.85 7.99 -10.01
C GLN A 210 -9.55 6.85 -9.03
N GLY A 211 -8.52 7.01 -8.19
CA GLY A 211 -8.21 6.05 -7.13
C GLY A 211 -9.35 5.83 -6.15
N ARG A 212 -10.05 6.91 -5.76
CA ARG A 212 -11.24 6.83 -4.92
C ARG A 212 -12.37 6.04 -5.60
N SER A 213 -12.59 6.23 -6.91
CA SER A 213 -13.60 5.46 -7.66
C SER A 213 -13.27 3.97 -7.65
N ILE A 214 -12.01 3.62 -7.94
CA ILE A 214 -11.52 2.23 -7.94
C ILE A 214 -11.76 1.58 -6.57
N VAL A 215 -11.47 2.28 -5.48
CA VAL A 215 -11.70 1.76 -4.11
C VAL A 215 -13.18 1.49 -3.86
N ARG A 216 -14.07 2.40 -4.28
CA ARG A 216 -15.52 2.23 -4.10
C ARG A 216 -16.06 1.02 -4.86
N GLU A 217 -15.59 0.81 -6.07
CA GLU A 217 -16.06 -0.25 -6.96
C GLU A 217 -15.51 -1.62 -6.57
N ARG A 218 -14.21 -1.71 -6.22
CA ARG A 218 -13.50 -2.99 -6.10
C ARG A 218 -13.08 -3.35 -4.68
N PHE A 219 -12.94 -2.37 -3.79
CA PHE A 219 -12.33 -2.55 -2.47
C PHE A 219 -13.20 -1.98 -1.34
N SER A 220 -14.52 -2.03 -1.50
CA SER A 220 -15.44 -1.59 -0.45
C SER A 220 -15.64 -2.68 0.61
N ALA A 221 -15.74 -2.27 1.88
CA ALA A 221 -16.06 -3.19 2.97
C ALA A 221 -17.40 -3.90 2.73
N ALA A 222 -18.38 -3.23 2.12
CA ALA A 222 -19.66 -3.84 1.78
C ALA A 222 -19.50 -5.02 0.80
N LEU A 223 -18.65 -4.88 -0.22
CA LEU A 223 -18.36 -5.96 -1.17
C LEU A 223 -17.63 -7.12 -0.47
N MET A 224 -16.56 -6.81 0.28
CA MET A 224 -15.79 -7.81 1.04
C MET A 224 -16.70 -8.60 2.00
N ILE A 225 -17.51 -7.90 2.81
CA ILE A 225 -18.42 -8.52 3.79
C ILE A 225 -19.43 -9.43 3.07
N ARG A 226 -20.03 -8.95 1.97
CA ARG A 226 -20.97 -9.75 1.19
C ARG A 226 -20.32 -11.01 0.64
N GLN A 227 -19.14 -10.91 0.01
CA GLN A 227 -18.43 -12.06 -0.54
C GLN A 227 -18.06 -13.08 0.54
N THR A 228 -17.58 -12.63 1.69
CA THR A 228 -17.25 -13.50 2.84
C THR A 228 -18.51 -14.14 3.43
N TYR A 229 -19.61 -13.41 3.51
CA TYR A 229 -20.88 -13.94 4.00
C TYR A 229 -21.47 -15.00 3.05
N ASP A 230 -21.47 -14.71 1.74
CA ASP A 230 -21.92 -15.65 0.71
C ASP A 230 -21.05 -16.91 0.71
N LEU A 231 -19.74 -16.77 0.95
CA LEU A 231 -18.81 -17.89 1.13
C LEU A 231 -19.22 -18.80 2.29
N TYR A 232 -19.50 -18.24 3.47
CA TYR A 232 -19.91 -19.02 4.64
C TYR A 232 -21.30 -19.64 4.51
N ARG A 233 -22.16 -19.09 3.67
CA ARG A 233 -23.51 -19.63 3.41
C ARG A 233 -23.55 -20.69 2.32
N ALA A 234 -22.49 -20.85 1.55
CA ALA A 234 -22.44 -21.87 0.52
C ALA A 234 -22.69 -23.26 1.16
N PRO A 235 -23.54 -24.12 0.57
CA PRO A 235 -23.93 -25.41 1.14
C PRO A 235 -22.82 -26.49 1.10
N THR A 236 -21.59 -26.11 1.46
CA THR A 236 -20.32 -26.86 1.55
C THR A 236 -19.51 -27.01 0.25
N PHE A 237 -18.18 -26.99 0.41
CA PHE A 237 -17.11 -27.09 -0.59
C PHE A 237 -16.67 -28.54 -0.84
#